data_AF-A0A1J3JPG0-F1
#
_entry.id   AF-A0A1J3JPG0-F1
#
_cell.length_a   1.000
_cell.length_b   1.000
_cell.length_c   1.000
_cell.angle_alpha   90.00
_cell.angle_beta   90.00
_cell.angle_gamma   90.00
#
_symmetry.space_group_name_H-M   'P 1'
#
loop_
_entity.id
_entity.type
_entity.pdbx_description
1 polymer ?
#
loop_
_entity_poly.entity_id
_entity_poly.type
_entity_poly.pdbx_seq_one_letter_code
_entity_poly.pdbx_strand_id
1 'polypeptide(L)'
;IALSWANHRIDLEKETVESDLQSMNTDNDEQEPIEKVTLKKRKLKHLDDEICRLDIPERMQEEEEDYPFDEAIIGEESNWIYAQLTSLPDHARLAIEKDDIANFLVLHHVQKLEVPFIAMYRKEQCRSLFEINTDKEPETKWHKVLWVIQGLDTQWLLVRKRKLLLLGYYYSYSKRESQPANRFLLESLIKSVKAAETERQVDDVDSKFSLHFPDELLQCERPTKRRLS
;
A
#
# COMPACT_ATOMS: atom_id res chain seq x y z
N ILE A 1 -13.69 -19.51 -44.31
CA ILE A 1 -13.19 -18.13 -44.04
C ILE A 1 -12.58 -18.01 -42.64
N ALA A 2 -13.10 -18.66 -41.60
CA ALA A 2 -12.51 -18.63 -40.24
C ALA A 2 -11.12 -19.30 -40.09
N LEU A 3 -10.75 -20.25 -40.95
CA LEU A 3 -9.43 -20.92 -40.90
C LEU A 3 -8.27 -20.09 -41.50
N SER A 4 -8.58 -19.01 -42.23
CA SER A 4 -7.56 -18.11 -42.81
C SER A 4 -6.94 -17.18 -41.75
N TRP A 5 -7.73 -16.79 -40.75
CA TRP A 5 -7.32 -15.84 -39.70
C TRP A 5 -6.48 -16.50 -38.60
N ALA A 6 -6.67 -17.80 -38.36
CA ALA A 6 -5.89 -18.56 -37.39
C ALA A 6 -4.47 -18.82 -37.89
N ASN A 7 -4.30 -19.14 -39.18
CA ASN A 7 -2.96 -19.36 -39.75
C ASN A 7 -2.16 -18.05 -39.82
N HIS A 8 -2.79 -16.92 -40.18
CA HIS A 8 -2.10 -15.63 -40.22
C HIS A 8 -1.58 -15.18 -38.85
N ARG A 9 -2.26 -15.56 -37.75
CA ARG A 9 -1.84 -15.23 -36.39
C ARG A 9 -0.66 -16.07 -35.90
N ILE A 10 -0.61 -17.34 -36.30
CA ILE A 10 0.53 -18.23 -35.98
C ILE A 10 1.77 -17.80 -36.76
N ASP A 11 1.61 -17.33 -38.00
CA ASP A 11 2.73 -16.82 -38.80
C ASP A 11 3.30 -15.51 -38.22
N LEU A 12 2.45 -14.61 -37.72
CA LEU A 12 2.88 -13.40 -36.99
C LEU A 12 3.62 -13.72 -35.69
N GLU A 13 3.15 -14.72 -34.92
CA GLU A 13 3.79 -15.16 -33.67
C GLU A 13 5.15 -15.84 -33.93
N LYS A 14 5.31 -16.57 -35.03
CA LYS A 14 6.60 -17.16 -35.42
C LYS A 14 7.60 -16.09 -35.86
N GLU A 15 7.15 -15.07 -36.60
CA GLU A 15 7.98 -13.96 -37.04
C GLU A 15 8.43 -13.08 -35.85
N THR A 16 7.60 -12.96 -34.81
CA THR A 16 7.99 -12.27 -33.55
C THR A 16 9.04 -13.07 -32.77
N VAL A 17 8.84 -14.38 -32.65
CA VAL A 17 9.77 -15.28 -31.93
C VAL A 17 11.11 -15.43 -32.67
N GLU A 18 11.12 -15.44 -34.01
CA GLU A 18 12.37 -15.41 -34.79
C GLU A 18 13.10 -14.07 -34.68
N SER A 19 12.38 -12.94 -34.59
CA SER A 19 12.99 -11.63 -34.32
C SER A 19 13.59 -11.56 -32.91
N ASP A 20 12.96 -12.21 -31.93
CA ASP A 20 13.42 -12.27 -30.54
C ASP A 20 14.60 -13.23 -30.37
N LEU A 21 14.68 -14.30 -31.17
CA LEU A 21 15.80 -15.24 -31.17
C LEU A 21 17.05 -14.68 -31.89
N GLN A 22 16.88 -13.80 -32.88
CA GLN A 22 18.01 -13.09 -33.50
C GLN A 22 18.64 -12.01 -32.61
N SER A 23 18.00 -11.66 -31.49
CA SER A 23 18.52 -10.74 -30.47
C SER A 23 19.46 -11.41 -29.45
N MET A 24 19.57 -12.75 -29.44
CA MET A 24 20.37 -13.50 -28.45
C MET A 24 21.74 -13.99 -28.94
N ASN A 25 22.38 -13.30 -29.88
CA ASN A 25 23.78 -13.59 -30.21
C ASN A 25 24.54 -12.35 -30.68
N THR A 26 24.91 -11.47 -29.74
CA THR A 26 26.17 -10.70 -29.81
C THR A 26 26.51 -10.18 -28.41
N ASP A 27 27.53 -10.78 -27.79
CA ASP A 27 28.29 -10.15 -26.71
C ASP A 27 29.00 -8.91 -27.27
N ASN A 28 28.65 -7.70 -26.79
CA ASN A 28 29.53 -6.57 -26.48
C ASN A 28 28.76 -5.24 -26.33
N ASP A 29 29.18 -4.47 -25.33
CA ASP A 29 28.94 -3.05 -25.04
C ASP A 29 27.59 -2.58 -24.45
N GLU A 30 27.70 -2.11 -23.21
CA GLU A 30 26.74 -1.39 -22.38
C GLU A 30 26.31 -0.04 -22.99
N GLN A 31 25.53 -0.07 -24.07
CA GLN A 31 24.78 1.12 -24.50
C GLN A 31 23.33 0.76 -24.75
N GLU A 32 22.45 1.10 -23.81
CA GLU A 32 21.01 1.07 -24.06
C GLU A 32 20.71 1.86 -25.35
N PRO A 33 19.95 1.29 -26.30
CA PRO A 33 19.71 1.95 -27.58
C PRO A 33 19.07 3.32 -27.34
N ILE A 34 19.62 4.34 -28.00
CA ILE A 34 19.29 5.77 -27.83
C ILE A 34 17.77 6.04 -27.90
N GLU A 35 17.06 5.25 -28.70
CA GLU A 35 15.60 5.30 -28.82
C GLU A 35 14.87 4.88 -27.53
N LYS A 36 15.36 3.84 -26.82
CA LYS A 36 14.83 3.45 -25.51
C LYS A 36 15.12 4.53 -24.45
N VAL A 37 16.30 5.15 -24.48
CA VAL A 37 16.68 6.23 -23.55
C VAL A 37 15.80 7.47 -23.76
N THR A 38 15.55 7.86 -25.01
CA THR A 38 14.66 9.00 -25.32
C THR A 38 13.20 8.71 -24.97
N LEU A 39 12.72 7.48 -25.16
CA LEU A 39 11.38 7.06 -24.74
C LEU A 39 11.23 7.09 -23.22
N LYS A 40 12.22 6.57 -22.47
CA LYS A 40 12.27 6.65 -21.00
C LYS A 40 12.25 8.11 -20.53
N LYS A 41 13.06 8.98 -21.13
CA LYS A 41 13.08 10.43 -20.81
C LYS A 41 11.74 11.12 -21.08
N ARG A 42 11.05 10.80 -22.19
CA ARG A 42 9.72 11.35 -22.49
C ARG A 42 8.66 10.86 -21.50
N LYS A 43 8.72 9.58 -21.11
CA LYS A 43 7.82 9.01 -20.08
C LYS A 43 8.06 9.64 -18.71
N LEU A 44 9.33 9.82 -18.31
CA LEU A 44 9.71 10.53 -17.09
C LEU A 44 9.16 11.95 -17.10
N LYS A 45 9.36 12.70 -18.20
CA LYS A 45 8.82 14.06 -18.33
C LYS A 45 7.30 14.12 -18.20
N HIS A 46 6.57 13.14 -18.78
CA HIS A 46 5.12 13.09 -18.64
C HIS A 46 4.70 12.83 -17.18
N LEU A 47 5.43 11.96 -16.47
CA LEU A 47 5.21 11.70 -15.05
C LEU A 47 5.50 12.95 -14.21
N ASP A 48 6.61 13.64 -14.48
CA ASP A 48 6.99 14.89 -13.81
C ASP A 48 5.95 15.99 -14.06
N ASP A 49 5.44 16.11 -15.29
CA ASP A 49 4.39 17.06 -15.65
C ASP A 49 3.08 16.74 -14.91
N GLU A 50 2.82 15.49 -14.55
CA GLU A 50 1.65 15.06 -13.78
C GLU A 50 1.83 15.37 -12.28
N ILE A 51 3.01 15.06 -11.73
CA ILE A 51 3.40 15.41 -10.35
C ILE A 51 3.31 16.93 -10.13
N CYS A 52 3.80 17.72 -11.09
CA CYS A 52 3.74 19.19 -11.06
C CYS A 52 2.31 19.76 -11.18
N ARG A 53 1.36 19.01 -11.75
CA ARG A 53 -0.02 19.47 -11.91
C ARG A 53 -0.84 19.33 -10.63
N LEU A 54 -0.50 18.35 -9.80
CA LEU A 54 -1.20 18.09 -8.55
C LEU A 54 -0.73 19.08 -7.48
N ASP A 55 -1.68 19.77 -6.84
CA ASP A 55 -1.41 20.70 -5.73
C ASP A 55 -1.27 19.93 -4.39
N ILE A 56 -0.41 18.91 -4.40
CA ILE A 56 -0.13 18.01 -3.28
C ILE A 56 1.40 17.84 -3.21
N PRO A 57 2.02 17.83 -2.03
CA PRO A 57 3.46 17.59 -1.92
C PRO A 57 3.86 16.25 -2.55
N GLU A 58 4.93 16.24 -3.37
CA GLU A 58 5.39 15.06 -4.14
C GLU A 58 5.54 13.80 -3.26
N ARG A 59 6.08 13.93 -2.05
CA ARG A 59 6.25 12.80 -1.11
C ARG A 59 4.93 12.14 -0.68
N MET A 60 3.83 12.86 -0.74
CA MET A 60 2.50 12.34 -0.42
C MET A 60 1.80 11.74 -1.65
N GLN A 61 2.25 12.07 -2.86
CA GLN A 61 1.67 11.56 -4.12
C GLN A 61 2.03 10.09 -4.35
N GLU A 62 3.18 9.61 -3.85
CA GLU A 62 3.60 8.21 -3.99
C GLU A 62 2.80 7.24 -3.11
N GLU A 63 2.26 7.75 -2.00
CA GLU A 63 1.55 6.97 -0.97
C GLU A 63 0.02 7.00 -1.15
N GLU A 64 -0.47 7.76 -2.15
CA GLU A 64 -1.90 8.03 -2.28
C GLU A 64 -2.70 6.79 -2.68
N GLU A 65 -3.65 6.44 -1.81
CA GLU A 65 -4.71 5.48 -2.09
C GLU A 65 -5.99 6.26 -2.46
N ASP A 66 -6.66 5.88 -3.55
CA ASP A 66 -7.89 6.52 -4.08
C ASP A 66 -9.13 6.41 -3.14
N TYR A 67 -8.92 6.20 -1.85
CA TYR A 67 -9.98 5.95 -0.88
C TYR A 67 -10.32 7.22 -0.07
N PRO A 68 -11.61 7.55 0.10
CA PRO A 68 -12.00 8.68 0.93
C PRO A 68 -11.70 8.42 2.42
N PHE A 69 -10.90 9.29 3.03
CA PHE A 69 -10.68 9.30 4.48
C PHE A 69 -11.91 9.90 5.18
N ASP A 70 -12.86 9.03 5.53
CA ASP A 70 -14.02 9.40 6.35
C ASP A 70 -13.69 9.39 7.85
N GLU A 71 -14.58 9.96 8.66
CA GLU A 71 -14.39 10.07 10.11
C GLU A 71 -14.29 8.69 10.79
N ALA A 72 -14.97 7.67 10.26
CA ALA A 72 -14.94 6.33 10.81
C ALA A 72 -13.57 5.66 10.61
N ILE A 73 -13.00 5.83 9.42
CA ILE A 73 -11.66 5.37 9.03
C ILE A 73 -10.59 6.03 9.87
N ILE A 74 -10.65 7.36 9.99
CA ILE A 74 -9.72 8.11 10.83
C ILE A 74 -9.85 7.66 12.29
N GLY A 75 -11.06 7.35 12.74
CA GLY A 75 -11.32 6.76 14.05
C GLY A 75 -10.70 5.37 14.24
N GLU A 76 -10.79 4.49 13.25
CA GLU A 76 -10.17 3.16 13.28
C GLU A 76 -8.65 3.24 13.27
N GLU A 77 -8.10 4.06 12.38
CA GLU A 77 -6.67 4.29 12.23
C GLU A 77 -6.05 4.90 13.49
N SER A 78 -6.64 5.98 14.02
CA SER A 78 -6.17 6.62 15.25
C SER A 78 -6.17 5.66 16.45
N ASN A 79 -7.20 4.81 16.57
CA ASN A 79 -7.23 3.75 17.58
C ASN A 79 -6.08 2.76 17.41
N TRP A 80 -5.83 2.33 16.18
CA TRP A 80 -4.75 1.39 15.90
C TRP A 80 -3.38 2.00 16.20
N ILE A 81 -3.12 3.23 15.75
CA ILE A 81 -1.87 3.96 16.02
C ILE A 81 -1.69 4.15 17.53
N TYR A 82 -2.74 4.53 18.26
CA TYR A 82 -2.69 4.67 19.71
C TYR A 82 -2.32 3.35 20.41
N ALA A 83 -2.89 2.23 19.97
CA ALA A 83 -2.54 0.90 20.47
C ALA A 83 -1.08 0.53 20.17
N GLN A 84 -0.57 0.86 18.98
CA GLN A 84 0.85 0.65 18.65
C GLN A 84 1.77 1.51 19.53
N LEU A 85 1.46 2.80 19.70
CA LEU A 85 2.24 3.72 20.52
C LEU A 85 2.30 3.31 22.00
N THR A 86 1.17 2.88 22.56
CA THR A 86 1.10 2.41 23.96
C THR A 86 1.82 1.09 24.18
N SER A 87 1.98 0.27 23.14
CA SER A 87 2.79 -0.96 23.20
C SER A 87 4.30 -0.70 23.20
N LEU A 88 4.75 0.49 22.79
CA LEU A 88 6.17 0.83 22.70
C LEU A 88 6.74 1.24 24.07
N PRO A 89 7.85 0.62 24.53
CA PRO A 89 8.40 0.85 25.87
C PRO A 89 8.78 2.31 26.19
N ASP A 90 9.28 3.03 25.19
CA ASP A 90 9.76 4.42 25.35
C ASP A 90 8.62 5.46 25.28
N HIS A 91 7.50 5.10 24.66
CA HIS A 91 6.37 6.00 24.41
C HIS A 91 5.23 5.85 25.42
N ALA A 92 5.25 4.79 26.24
CA ALA A 92 4.32 4.58 27.36
C ALA A 92 4.33 5.69 28.43
N ARG A 93 5.29 6.63 28.38
CA ARG A 93 5.38 7.80 29.27
C ARG A 93 4.81 9.09 28.66
N LEU A 94 4.40 9.04 27.40
CA LEU A 94 3.86 10.21 26.71
C LEU A 94 2.37 10.29 27.01
N ALA A 95 1.94 11.41 27.57
CA ALA A 95 0.52 11.72 27.77
C ALA A 95 -0.13 12.10 26.43
N ILE A 96 -0.03 11.22 25.43
CA ILE A 96 -0.59 11.43 24.10
C ILE A 96 -2.11 11.23 24.19
N GLU A 97 -2.84 12.23 23.73
CA GLU A 97 -4.28 12.15 23.58
C GLU A 97 -4.61 11.53 22.22
N LYS A 98 -5.57 10.59 22.21
CA LYS A 98 -6.00 9.94 20.98
C LYS A 98 -6.60 10.94 19.98
N ASP A 99 -7.32 11.94 20.48
CA ASP A 99 -7.96 12.95 19.62
C ASP A 99 -6.92 13.78 18.86
N ASP A 100 -5.76 14.03 19.46
CA ASP A 100 -4.66 14.72 18.77
C ASP A 100 -4.03 13.88 17.66
N ILE A 101 -4.02 12.54 17.79
CA ILE A 101 -3.64 11.64 16.69
C ILE A 101 -4.68 11.75 15.56
N ALA A 102 -5.97 11.71 15.87
CA ALA A 102 -7.02 11.86 14.86
C ALA A 102 -6.94 13.22 14.14
N ASN A 103 -6.67 14.30 14.86
CA ASN A 103 -6.46 15.63 14.28
C ASN A 103 -5.24 15.66 13.35
N PHE A 104 -4.14 15.01 13.75
CA PHE A 104 -2.97 14.87 12.89
C PHE A 104 -3.31 14.15 11.57
N LEU A 105 -4.07 13.05 11.64
CA LEU A 105 -4.51 12.30 10.47
C LEU A 105 -5.43 13.11 9.56
N VAL A 106 -6.31 13.95 10.11
CA VAL A 106 -7.13 14.88 9.30
C VAL A 106 -6.23 15.88 8.57
N LEU A 107 -5.24 16.47 9.24
CA LEU A 107 -4.31 17.42 8.63
C LEU A 107 -3.47 16.75 7.53
N HIS A 108 -3.05 15.51 7.75
CA HIS A 108 -2.23 14.74 6.81
C HIS A 108 -3.06 14.22 5.62
N HIS A 109 -4.09 13.43 5.86
CA HIS A 109 -4.84 12.73 4.81
C HIS A 109 -5.83 13.61 4.07
N VAL A 110 -6.52 14.52 4.78
CA VAL A 110 -7.59 15.35 4.19
C VAL A 110 -7.05 16.67 3.67
N GLN A 111 -6.21 17.35 4.47
CA GLN A 111 -5.65 18.65 4.10
C GLN A 111 -4.32 18.55 3.35
N LYS A 112 -3.76 17.34 3.20
CA LYS A 112 -2.52 17.07 2.45
C LYS A 112 -1.33 17.91 2.95
N LEU A 113 -1.24 18.08 4.28
CA LEU A 113 -0.17 18.83 4.93
C LEU A 113 0.95 17.89 5.38
N GLU A 114 2.18 18.24 5.05
CA GLU A 114 3.34 17.47 5.49
C GLU A 114 3.66 17.67 6.98
N VAL A 115 4.33 16.68 7.58
CA VAL A 115 4.77 16.72 8.98
C VAL A 115 5.49 18.03 9.36
N PRO A 116 6.47 18.56 8.60
CA PRO A 116 7.14 19.82 8.95
C PRO A 116 6.20 21.03 8.98
N PHE A 117 5.19 21.06 8.11
CA PHE A 117 4.22 22.15 8.08
C PHE A 117 3.27 22.08 9.27
N ILE A 118 2.76 20.88 9.57
CA ILE A 118 1.90 20.63 10.74
C ILE A 118 2.65 21.02 12.01
N ALA A 119 3.88 20.54 12.13
CA ALA A 119 4.80 20.81 13.22
C ALA A 119 5.02 22.31 13.50
N MET A 120 5.13 23.12 12.43
CA MET A 120 5.47 24.53 12.55
C MET A 120 4.24 25.44 12.69
N TYR A 121 3.13 25.10 12.04
CA TYR A 121 2.00 26.02 11.85
C TYR A 121 0.64 25.49 12.32
N ARG A 122 0.55 24.24 12.79
CA ARG A 122 -0.69 23.59 13.24
C ARG A 122 -0.57 22.88 14.59
N LYS A 123 0.50 23.17 15.34
CA LYS A 123 0.79 22.54 16.64
C LYS A 123 -0.34 22.66 17.66
N GLU A 124 -1.17 23.69 17.55
CA GLU A 124 -2.29 23.94 18.44
C GLU A 124 -3.41 22.90 18.35
N GLN A 125 -3.48 22.14 17.25
CA GLN A 125 -4.48 21.11 16.98
C GLN A 125 -4.06 19.71 17.44
N CYS A 126 -2.78 19.52 17.80
CA CYS A 126 -2.24 18.23 18.20
C CYS A 126 -1.28 18.37 19.40
N ARG A 127 -1.66 19.14 20.43
CA ARG A 127 -0.73 19.64 21.47
C ARG A 127 -0.01 18.52 22.22
N SER A 128 -0.72 17.46 22.58
CA SER A 128 -0.16 16.31 23.31
C SER A 128 0.94 15.58 22.53
N LEU A 129 0.99 15.73 21.19
CA LEU A 129 2.06 15.15 20.36
C LEU A 129 3.38 15.91 20.50
N PHE A 130 3.35 17.15 20.99
CA PHE A 130 4.52 18.03 21.18
C PHE A 130 4.96 18.13 22.63
N GLU A 131 4.06 17.89 23.59
CA GLU A 131 4.29 18.00 25.04
C GLU A 131 5.03 16.78 25.62
N ILE A 132 6.09 16.34 24.93
CA ILE A 132 6.97 15.27 25.39
C ILE A 132 7.91 15.85 26.45
N ASN A 133 7.51 15.76 27.72
CA ASN A 133 8.38 16.10 28.86
C ASN A 133 9.63 15.20 28.85
N THR A 134 10.67 15.67 28.19
CA THR A 134 12.02 15.13 28.32
C THR A 134 12.82 16.16 29.09
N ASP A 135 12.88 15.98 30.42
CA ASP A 135 13.65 16.80 31.38
C ASP A 135 15.16 16.92 31.07
N LYS A 136 15.63 16.40 29.93
CA LYS A 136 17.06 16.31 29.59
C LYS A 136 17.46 16.86 28.22
N GLU A 137 16.55 17.22 27.32
CA GLU A 137 16.87 17.95 26.06
C GLU A 137 15.56 18.22 25.28
N PRO A 138 14.85 19.32 25.58
CA PRO A 138 13.49 19.54 25.09
C PRO A 138 13.41 19.97 23.60
N GLU A 139 14.47 20.56 23.04
CA GLU A 139 14.37 21.24 21.74
C GLU A 139 14.49 20.31 20.52
N THR A 140 15.09 19.12 20.65
CA THR A 140 15.52 18.32 19.49
C THR A 140 14.69 17.06 19.23
N LYS A 141 13.67 16.75 20.04
CA LYS A 141 12.96 15.46 19.98
C LYS A 141 11.44 15.53 19.80
N TRP A 142 10.82 16.71 19.87
CA TRP A 142 9.36 16.86 19.77
C TRP A 142 8.79 16.38 18.42
N HIS A 143 9.51 16.61 17.32
CA HIS A 143 9.06 16.18 15.98
C HIS A 143 9.13 14.66 15.79
N LYS A 144 9.86 13.92 16.64
CA LYS A 144 10.02 12.46 16.50
C LYS A 144 8.70 11.72 16.63
N VAL A 145 7.80 12.17 17.51
CA VAL A 145 6.48 11.53 17.66
C VAL A 145 5.65 11.67 16.40
N LEU A 146 5.68 12.83 15.74
CA LEU A 146 4.97 13.01 14.46
C LEU A 146 5.50 12.07 13.37
N TRP A 147 6.82 11.92 13.27
CA TRP A 147 7.42 10.97 12.33
C TRP A 147 7.10 9.50 12.67
N VAL A 148 7.05 9.16 13.96
CA VAL A 148 6.61 7.82 14.39
C VAL A 148 5.15 7.58 14.01
N ILE A 149 4.27 8.55 14.25
CA ILE A 149 2.86 8.48 13.85
C ILE A 149 2.74 8.33 12.34
N GLN A 150 3.46 9.13 11.55
CA GLN A 150 3.47 9.00 10.09
C GLN A 150 3.95 7.61 9.65
N GLY A 151 5.01 7.07 10.25
CA GLY A 151 5.47 5.72 9.93
C GLY A 151 4.44 4.63 10.27
N LEU A 152 3.68 4.81 11.35
CA LEU A 152 2.58 3.91 11.73
C LEU A 152 1.37 4.06 10.79
N ASP A 153 1.04 5.28 10.37
CA ASP A 153 0.03 5.55 9.33
C ASP A 153 0.35 4.79 8.04
N THR A 154 1.56 4.96 7.49
CA THR A 154 2.00 4.21 6.29
C THR A 154 1.86 2.69 6.48
N GLN A 155 2.23 2.16 7.65
CA GLN A 155 2.07 0.73 7.95
C GLN A 155 0.60 0.31 8.00
N TRP A 156 -0.27 1.10 8.62
CA TRP A 156 -1.69 0.83 8.71
C TRP A 156 -2.35 0.82 7.33
N LEU A 157 -2.02 1.79 6.48
CA LEU A 157 -2.49 1.86 5.10
C LEU A 157 -2.10 0.62 4.29
N LEU A 158 -0.83 0.18 4.40
CA LEU A 158 -0.36 -1.04 3.73
C LEU A 158 -1.15 -2.29 4.17
N VAL A 159 -1.35 -2.46 5.48
CA VAL A 159 -2.13 -3.57 6.02
C VAL A 159 -3.58 -3.49 5.54
N ARG A 160 -4.19 -2.31 5.58
CA ARG A 160 -5.56 -2.08 5.16
C ARG A 160 -5.77 -2.37 3.68
N LYS A 161 -4.94 -1.81 2.80
CA LYS A 161 -4.93 -2.07 1.35
C LYS A 161 -4.94 -3.56 1.07
N ARG A 162 -4.04 -4.27 1.74
CA ARG A 162 -3.90 -5.71 1.59
C ARG A 162 -5.12 -6.47 2.09
N LYS A 163 -5.68 -6.10 3.24
CA LYS A 163 -6.93 -6.68 3.77
C LYS A 163 -8.07 -6.49 2.77
N LEU A 164 -8.24 -5.30 2.20
CA LEU A 164 -9.30 -5.02 1.23
C LEU A 164 -9.17 -5.87 -0.03
N LEU A 165 -7.96 -6.00 -0.58
CA LEU A 165 -7.69 -6.86 -1.74
C LEU A 165 -8.03 -8.33 -1.46
N LEU A 166 -7.58 -8.86 -0.32
CA LEU A 166 -7.86 -10.24 0.07
C LEU A 166 -9.35 -10.47 0.33
N LEU A 167 -10.04 -9.53 0.99
CA LEU A 167 -11.47 -9.62 1.21
C LEU A 167 -12.24 -9.62 -0.12
N GLY A 168 -11.88 -8.74 -1.06
CA GLY A 168 -12.46 -8.73 -2.40
C GLY A 168 -12.29 -10.08 -3.12
N TYR A 169 -11.10 -10.67 -3.02
CA TYR A 169 -10.80 -12.00 -3.56
C TYR A 169 -11.63 -13.11 -2.86
N TYR A 170 -11.67 -13.13 -1.52
CA TYR A 170 -12.42 -14.14 -0.74
C TYR A 170 -13.93 -14.05 -0.99
N TYR A 171 -14.49 -12.84 -1.06
CA TYR A 171 -15.91 -12.65 -1.41
C TYR A 171 -16.21 -13.09 -2.84
N SER A 172 -15.29 -12.87 -3.78
CA SER A 172 -15.43 -13.33 -5.17
C SER A 172 -15.39 -14.87 -5.25
N TYR A 173 -14.52 -15.50 -4.46
CA TYR A 173 -14.48 -16.96 -4.31
C TYR A 173 -15.79 -17.50 -3.68
N SER A 174 -16.27 -16.86 -2.61
CA SER A 174 -17.49 -17.26 -1.90
C SER A 174 -18.72 -17.35 -2.80
N LYS A 175 -18.81 -16.51 -3.84
CA LYS A 175 -19.92 -16.52 -4.80
C LYS A 175 -19.92 -17.76 -5.69
N ARG A 176 -18.76 -18.39 -5.90
CA ARG A 176 -18.57 -19.56 -6.77
C ARG A 176 -18.62 -20.87 -5.97
N GLU A 177 -18.27 -20.82 -4.69
CA GLU A 177 -18.22 -21.99 -3.82
C GLU A 177 -19.63 -22.52 -3.49
N SER A 178 -19.83 -23.81 -3.73
CA SER A 178 -21.09 -24.52 -3.49
C SER A 178 -21.03 -25.42 -2.25
N GLN A 179 -19.83 -25.87 -1.86
CA GLN A 179 -19.68 -26.80 -0.75
C GLN A 179 -19.86 -26.09 0.61
N PRO A 180 -20.75 -26.60 1.49
CA PRO A 180 -21.06 -25.95 2.76
C PRO A 180 -19.85 -25.91 3.71
N ALA A 181 -19.04 -26.97 3.75
CA ALA A 181 -17.83 -27.01 4.60
C ALA A 181 -16.82 -25.91 4.22
N ASN A 182 -16.63 -25.70 2.91
CA ASN A 182 -15.74 -24.67 2.39
C ASN A 182 -16.27 -23.26 2.69
N ARG A 183 -17.60 -23.06 2.69
CA ARG A 183 -18.21 -21.78 3.08
C ARG A 183 -17.93 -21.43 4.54
N PHE A 184 -18.10 -22.38 5.47
CA PHE A 184 -17.79 -22.15 6.89
C PHE A 184 -16.30 -21.80 7.11
N LEU A 185 -15.39 -22.53 6.46
CA LEU A 185 -13.97 -22.22 6.49
C LEU A 185 -13.68 -20.82 5.94
N LEU A 186 -14.29 -20.47 4.82
CA LEU A 186 -14.12 -19.16 4.18
C LEU A 186 -14.64 -18.01 5.05
N GLU A 187 -15.81 -18.17 5.66
CA GLU A 187 -16.36 -17.19 6.60
C GLU A 187 -15.44 -17.01 7.82
N SER A 188 -14.87 -18.09 8.32
CA SER A 188 -13.87 -18.01 9.39
C SER A 188 -12.64 -17.24 8.94
N LEU A 189 -12.12 -17.49 7.73
CA LEU A 189 -10.97 -16.79 7.19
C LEU A 189 -11.27 -15.30 6.96
N ILE A 190 -12.46 -14.95 6.45
CA ILE A 190 -12.90 -13.56 6.30
C ILE A 190 -12.92 -12.84 7.65
N LYS A 191 -13.42 -13.49 8.72
CA LYS A 191 -13.37 -12.94 10.08
C LYS A 191 -11.93 -12.76 10.55
N SER A 192 -11.06 -13.73 10.32
CA SER A 192 -9.64 -13.64 10.68
C SER A 192 -8.89 -12.54 9.93
N VAL A 193 -9.13 -12.35 8.61
CA VAL A 193 -8.54 -11.23 7.85
C VAL A 193 -9.00 -9.89 8.42
N LYS A 194 -10.31 -9.74 8.73
CA LYS A 194 -10.83 -8.50 9.32
C LYS A 194 -10.20 -8.19 10.68
N ALA A 195 -9.96 -9.22 11.50
CA ALA A 195 -9.36 -9.09 12.82
C ALA A 195 -7.83 -8.94 12.82
N ALA A 196 -7.16 -9.18 11.69
CA ALA A 196 -5.71 -9.04 11.60
C ALA A 196 -5.30 -7.55 11.72
N GLU A 197 -4.34 -7.28 12.59
CA GLU A 197 -3.81 -5.95 12.90
C GLU A 197 -2.41 -5.73 12.33
N THR A 198 -1.72 -6.80 11.90
CA THR A 198 -0.35 -6.74 11.36
C THR A 198 -0.25 -7.43 10.01
N GLU A 199 0.73 -7.04 9.20
CA GLU A 199 0.99 -7.67 7.91
C GLU A 199 1.27 -9.17 8.03
N ARG A 200 1.98 -9.58 9.10
CA ARG A 200 2.27 -10.99 9.39
C ARG A 200 1.00 -11.80 9.65
N GLN A 201 0.06 -11.26 10.42
CA GLN A 201 -1.22 -11.93 10.65
C GLN A 201 -2.03 -12.04 9.36
N VAL A 202 -2.00 -11.02 8.50
CA VAL A 202 -2.63 -11.08 7.17
C VAL A 202 -1.96 -12.17 6.32
N ASP A 203 -0.64 -12.27 6.34
CA ASP A 203 0.15 -13.31 5.67
C ASP A 203 -0.20 -14.72 6.14
N ASP A 204 -0.34 -14.93 7.44
CA ASP A 204 -0.67 -16.23 8.02
C ASP A 204 -2.06 -16.68 7.57
N VAL A 205 -3.04 -15.77 7.59
CA VAL A 205 -4.41 -16.06 7.14
C VAL A 205 -4.44 -16.36 5.63
N ASP A 206 -3.68 -15.61 4.84
CA ASP A 206 -3.60 -15.79 3.40
C ASP A 206 -2.90 -17.11 3.01
N SER A 207 -1.87 -17.50 3.76
CA SER A 207 -1.22 -18.81 3.63
C SER A 207 -2.18 -19.94 4.00
N LYS A 208 -2.97 -19.77 5.07
CA LYS A 208 -4.00 -20.73 5.47
C LYS A 208 -5.09 -20.88 4.41
N PHE A 209 -5.53 -19.79 3.79
CA PHE A 209 -6.45 -19.84 2.66
C PHE A 209 -5.85 -20.68 1.52
N SER A 210 -4.59 -20.41 1.15
CA SER A 210 -3.90 -21.11 0.04
C SER A 210 -3.83 -22.62 0.23
N LEU A 211 -3.65 -23.05 1.48
CA LEU A 211 -3.57 -24.48 1.83
C LEU A 211 -4.91 -25.19 1.59
N HIS A 212 -6.02 -24.50 1.82
CA HIS A 212 -7.37 -25.08 1.70
C HIS A 212 -8.01 -24.86 0.33
N PHE A 213 -7.54 -23.86 -0.42
CA PHE A 213 -8.09 -23.42 -1.70
C PHE A 213 -6.98 -23.23 -2.74
N PRO A 214 -6.42 -24.32 -3.30
CA PRO A 214 -5.34 -24.22 -4.29
C PRO A 214 -5.81 -23.56 -5.60
N ASP A 215 -4.94 -22.73 -6.18
CA ASP A 215 -5.21 -21.84 -7.32
C ASP A 215 -5.59 -22.57 -8.63
N GLU A 216 -5.37 -23.88 -8.73
CA GLU A 216 -5.68 -24.71 -9.91
C GLU A 216 -7.17 -24.68 -10.33
N LEU A 217 -8.04 -24.17 -9.46
CA LEU A 217 -9.48 -24.05 -9.70
C LEU A 217 -9.96 -22.62 -10.05
N LEU A 218 -9.06 -21.63 -10.09
CA LEU A 218 -9.45 -20.21 -10.14
C LEU A 218 -8.76 -19.44 -11.26
N GLN A 219 -9.51 -19.09 -12.31
CA GLN A 219 -9.14 -18.10 -13.34
C GLN A 219 -9.12 -16.65 -12.81
N CYS A 220 -8.79 -16.43 -11.53
CA CYS A 220 -8.70 -15.10 -10.92
C CYS A 220 -7.28 -14.89 -10.42
N GLU A 221 -6.59 -13.89 -10.98
CA GLU A 221 -5.25 -13.51 -10.52
C GLU A 221 -5.32 -13.09 -9.06
N ARG A 222 -4.54 -13.78 -8.23
CA ARG A 222 -4.39 -13.47 -6.81
C ARG A 222 -3.62 -12.15 -6.66
N PRO A 223 -4.00 -11.26 -5.73
CA PRO A 223 -3.22 -10.07 -5.45
C PRO A 223 -1.81 -10.49 -5.00
N THR A 224 -0.82 -10.24 -5.86
CA THR A 224 0.58 -10.55 -5.59
C THR A 224 1.13 -9.61 -4.54
N LYS A 225 1.96 -10.13 -3.64
CA LYS A 225 2.76 -9.31 -2.74
C LYS A 225 3.62 -8.39 -3.60
N ARG A 226 3.35 -7.08 -3.62
CA ARG A 226 4.38 -6.13 -4.03
C ARG A 226 5.47 -6.24 -2.97
N ARG A 227 6.62 -6.84 -3.32
CA ARG A 227 7.83 -6.67 -2.53
C ARG A 227 8.13 -5.17 -2.56
N LEU A 228 8.07 -4.51 -1.42
CA LEU A 228 8.79 -3.26 -1.23
C LEU A 228 10.27 -3.63 -1.39
N SER A 229 10.83 -3.31 -2.55
CA SER A 229 12.25 -3.43 -2.88
C SER A 229 12.97 -2.15 -2.52
#